data_AF-A0A7V0QB59-F1
#
_entry.id   AF-A0A7V0QB59-F1
#
_cell.length_a   1.000
_cell.length_b   1.000
_cell.length_c   1.000
_cell.angle_alpha   90.00
_cell.angle_beta   90.00
_cell.angle_gamma   90.00
#
_symmetry.space_group_name_H-M   'P 1'
#
loop_
_entity.id
_entity.type
_entity.pdbx_description
1 polymer ?
#
loop_
_entity_poly.entity_id
_entity_poly.type
_entity_poly.pdbx_seq_one_letter_code
_entity_poly.pdbx_strand_id
1 'polypeptide(L)'
;EIIMDESAVLGPVDPQLGDKPAVSILKVLKQKKYDDIDDETLILADVSEKAMKQIRSFVENLLRKKMDEKKSKTIAKTLTEGRWTHDYPISVDEAKKLGLNVSLNLPEEVYKMMDLYPQPSQQKSAVQYIPIPYRRPGNSHSSNRIK
;
A
#
# COMPACT_ATOMS: atom_id res chain seq x y z
N GLU A 1 20.23 -11.14 -1.38
CA GLU A 1 19.38 -12.34 -1.33
C GLU A 1 18.32 -12.10 -0.28
N ILE A 2 17.09 -12.56 -0.53
CA ILE A 2 15.96 -12.51 0.40
C ILE A 2 15.66 -13.97 0.77
N ILE A 3 15.77 -14.32 2.04
CA ILE A 3 15.45 -15.67 2.51
C ILE A 3 14.01 -15.63 3.02
N MET A 4 13.16 -16.49 2.47
CA MET A 4 11.73 -16.56 2.77
C MET A 4 11.34 -17.99 3.15
N ASP A 5 10.37 -18.13 4.04
CA ASP A 5 9.62 -19.39 4.18
C ASP A 5 8.71 -19.61 2.95
N GLU A 6 8.32 -20.85 2.67
CA GLU A 6 7.44 -21.19 1.54
C GLU A 6 6.04 -20.55 1.67
N SER A 7 5.54 -20.39 2.90
CA SER A 7 4.27 -19.73 3.20
C SER A 7 4.41 -18.22 3.44
N ALA A 8 5.62 -17.66 3.38
CA ALA A 8 5.85 -16.24 3.55
C ALA A 8 5.46 -15.45 2.29
N VAL A 9 5.06 -14.19 2.52
CA VAL A 9 4.66 -13.27 1.46
C VAL A 9 5.37 -11.93 1.65
N LEU A 10 5.63 -11.24 0.55
CA LEU A 10 6.03 -9.84 0.54
C LEU A 10 4.81 -8.95 0.30
N GLY A 11 4.89 -7.68 0.71
CA GLY A 11 3.89 -6.68 0.38
C GLY A 11 4.38 -5.71 -0.69
N PRO A 12 3.47 -5.05 -1.43
CA PRO A 12 3.81 -3.88 -2.22
C PRO A 12 4.30 -2.74 -1.31
N VAL A 13 4.99 -1.78 -1.91
CA VAL A 13 5.55 -0.60 -1.22
C VAL A 13 4.91 0.66 -1.80
N ASP A 14 3.59 0.64 -1.94
CA ASP A 14 2.81 1.74 -2.47
C ASP A 14 2.57 2.81 -1.37
N PRO A 15 2.75 4.10 -1.67
CA PRO A 15 2.47 5.16 -0.70
C PRO A 15 0.97 5.29 -0.40
N GLN A 16 0.67 5.45 0.87
CA GLN A 16 -0.67 5.71 1.39
C GLN A 16 -0.69 7.07 2.09
N LEU A 17 -1.71 7.88 1.82
CA LEU A 17 -1.98 9.14 2.52
C LEU A 17 -3.22 8.94 3.38
N GLY A 18 -3.00 8.65 4.66
CA GLY A 18 -4.07 8.17 5.53
C GLY A 18 -4.55 6.80 5.08
N ASP A 19 -5.85 6.68 4.83
CA ASP A 19 -6.55 5.47 4.36
C ASP A 19 -6.64 5.38 2.82
N LYS A 20 -5.94 6.27 2.08
CA LYS A 20 -6.10 6.42 0.63
C LYS A 20 -4.79 6.13 -0.13
N PRO A 21 -4.83 5.29 -1.18
CA PRO A 21 -3.65 5.07 -2.01
C PRO A 21 -3.29 6.34 -2.79
N ALA A 22 -2.00 6.70 -2.78
CA ALA A 22 -1.50 7.87 -3.50
C ALA A 22 -1.84 7.82 -5.00
N VAL A 23 -1.74 6.63 -5.62
CA VAL A 23 -2.10 6.44 -7.03
C VAL A 23 -3.59 6.74 -7.30
N SER A 24 -4.47 6.44 -6.34
CA SER A 24 -5.91 6.65 -6.47
C SER A 24 -6.26 8.13 -6.38
N ILE A 25 -5.58 8.89 -5.49
CA ILE A 25 -5.72 10.35 -5.41
C ILE A 25 -5.31 10.98 -6.75
N LEU A 26 -4.15 10.59 -7.30
CA LEU A 26 -3.68 11.08 -8.60
C LEU A 26 -4.61 10.71 -9.76
N LYS A 27 -5.35 9.61 -9.66
CA LYS A 27 -6.33 9.18 -10.67
C LYS A 27 -7.52 10.13 -10.74
N VAL A 28 -7.91 10.76 -9.62
CA VAL A 28 -9.01 11.74 -9.59
C VAL A 28 -8.74 12.91 -10.53
N LEU A 29 -7.49 13.42 -10.55
CA LEU A 29 -7.08 14.52 -11.44
C LEU A 29 -7.25 14.21 -12.93
N LYS A 30 -7.25 12.93 -13.31
CA LYS A 30 -7.43 12.48 -14.70
C LYS A 30 -8.89 12.23 -15.09
N GLN A 31 -9.77 12.15 -14.10
CA GLN A 31 -11.16 11.71 -14.28
C GLN A 31 -12.18 12.83 -14.08
N LYS A 32 -11.85 13.84 -13.26
CA LYS A 32 -12.69 15.01 -13.04
C LYS A 32 -12.14 16.22 -13.79
N LYS A 33 -13.01 17.16 -14.15
CA LYS A 33 -12.56 18.49 -14.61
C LYS A 33 -11.93 19.20 -13.43
N TYR A 34 -10.90 20.00 -13.71
CA TYR A 34 -10.13 20.70 -12.67
C TYR A 34 -11.03 21.52 -11.74
N ASP A 35 -11.99 22.26 -12.30
CA ASP A 35 -12.91 23.13 -11.55
C ASP A 35 -13.89 22.35 -10.63
N ASP A 36 -14.04 21.04 -10.83
CA ASP A 36 -14.90 20.18 -10.01
C ASP A 36 -14.14 19.52 -8.84
N ILE A 37 -12.82 19.76 -8.71
CA ILE A 37 -11.96 19.14 -7.69
C ILE A 37 -11.76 20.11 -6.54
N ASP A 38 -11.99 19.65 -5.31
CA ASP A 38 -11.76 20.44 -4.10
C ASP A 38 -10.26 20.66 -3.84
N ASP A 39 -9.95 21.80 -3.19
CA ASP A 39 -8.59 22.22 -2.88
C ASP A 39 -7.83 21.18 -2.04
N GLU A 40 -8.51 20.50 -1.12
CA GLU A 40 -7.91 19.45 -0.28
C GLU A 40 -7.41 18.28 -1.15
N THR A 41 -8.21 17.83 -2.12
CA THR A 41 -7.81 16.81 -3.09
C THR A 41 -6.63 17.26 -3.94
N LEU A 42 -6.57 18.53 -4.35
CA LEU A 42 -5.43 19.07 -5.10
C LEU A 42 -4.13 19.07 -4.27
N ILE A 43 -4.20 19.46 -2.99
CA ILE A 43 -3.06 19.39 -2.06
C ILE A 43 -2.63 17.94 -1.84
N LEU A 44 -3.59 17.04 -1.59
CA LEU A 44 -3.30 15.61 -1.43
C LEU A 44 -2.68 15.01 -2.69
N ALA A 45 -3.08 15.46 -3.88
CA ALA A 45 -2.50 15.01 -5.13
C ALA A 45 -1.04 15.45 -5.28
N ASP A 46 -0.70 16.69 -4.93
CA ASP A 46 0.69 17.17 -4.90
C ASP A 46 1.56 16.33 -3.92
N VAL A 47 1.07 16.08 -2.71
CA VAL A 47 1.76 15.24 -1.73
C VAL A 47 1.89 13.80 -2.23
N SER A 48 0.83 13.26 -2.87
CA SER A 48 0.82 11.92 -3.46
C SER A 48 1.89 11.78 -4.55
N GLU A 49 2.03 12.77 -5.43
CA GLU A 49 3.03 12.73 -6.50
C GLU A 49 4.46 12.71 -5.91
N LYS A 50 4.71 13.54 -4.89
CA LYS A 50 5.99 13.57 -4.18
C LYS A 50 6.29 12.23 -3.51
N ALA A 51 5.32 11.66 -2.79
CA ALA A 51 5.48 10.38 -2.11
C ALA A 51 5.78 9.25 -3.09
N MET A 52 5.08 9.18 -4.22
CA MET A 52 5.33 8.20 -5.30
C MET A 52 6.74 8.31 -5.87
N LYS A 53 7.23 9.54 -6.13
CA LYS A 53 8.59 9.77 -6.63
C LYS A 53 9.64 9.37 -5.59
N GLN A 54 9.43 9.76 -4.34
CA GLN A 54 10.35 9.49 -3.22
C GLN A 54 10.47 7.98 -2.95
N ILE A 55 9.35 7.26 -2.81
CA ILE A 55 9.39 5.82 -2.53
C ILE A 55 10.02 5.05 -3.69
N ARG A 56 9.70 5.42 -4.93
CA ARG A 56 10.24 4.76 -6.12
C ARG A 56 11.75 4.94 -6.19
N SER A 57 12.22 6.16 -5.99
CA SER A 57 13.66 6.47 -5.95
C SER A 57 14.37 5.73 -4.81
N PHE A 58 13.76 5.66 -3.63
CA PHE A 58 14.29 4.94 -2.49
C PHE A 58 14.44 3.44 -2.77
N VAL A 59 13.38 2.79 -3.26
CA VAL A 59 13.38 1.37 -3.60
C VAL A 59 14.38 1.09 -4.73
N GLU A 60 14.43 1.93 -5.77
CA GLU A 60 15.41 1.79 -6.84
C GLU A 60 16.85 1.85 -6.31
N ASN A 61 17.16 2.83 -5.46
CA ASN A 61 18.49 2.98 -4.85
C ASN A 61 18.88 1.80 -3.95
N LEU A 62 17.91 1.19 -3.27
CA LEU A 62 18.14 -0.02 -2.48
C LEU A 62 18.46 -1.22 -3.39
N LEU A 63 17.66 -1.41 -4.45
CA LEU A 63 17.81 -2.54 -5.37
C LEU A 63 19.08 -2.43 -6.22
N ARG A 64 19.47 -1.23 -6.68
CA ARG A 64 20.70 -1.01 -7.49
C ARG A 64 21.97 -1.50 -6.81
N LYS A 65 22.00 -1.63 -5.48
CA LYS A 65 23.14 -2.21 -4.74
C LYS A 65 23.30 -3.72 -4.95
N LYS A 66 22.30 -4.39 -5.51
CA LYS A 66 22.21 -5.87 -5.61
C LYS A 66 21.87 -6.38 -7.01
N MET A 67 21.48 -5.51 -7.95
CA MET A 67 21.12 -5.88 -9.33
C MET A 67 21.37 -4.73 -10.30
N ASP A 68 21.28 -5.01 -11.60
CA ASP A 68 21.48 -4.01 -12.63
C ASP A 68 20.43 -2.87 -12.61
N GLU A 69 20.80 -1.75 -13.22
CA GLU A 69 19.97 -0.53 -13.23
C GLU A 69 18.61 -0.74 -13.92
N LYS A 70 18.56 -1.53 -14.99
CA LYS A 70 17.31 -1.72 -15.74
C LYS A 70 16.32 -2.56 -14.93
N LYS A 71 16.79 -3.64 -14.30
CA LYS A 71 15.97 -4.48 -13.42
C LYS A 71 15.52 -3.72 -12.18
N SER A 72 16.42 -3.05 -11.49
CA SER A 72 16.09 -2.26 -10.29
C SER A 72 15.03 -1.18 -10.58
N LYS A 73 15.15 -0.43 -11.68
CA LYS A 73 14.12 0.53 -12.14
C LYS A 73 12.77 -0.12 -12.38
N THR A 74 12.76 -1.28 -13.02
CA THR A 74 11.53 -2.01 -13.39
C THR A 74 10.83 -2.55 -12.14
N ILE A 75 11.57 -3.18 -11.24
CA ILE A 75 11.04 -3.75 -10.00
C ILE A 75 10.58 -2.63 -9.06
N ALA A 76 11.39 -1.57 -8.88
CA ALA A 76 11.01 -0.43 -8.05
C ALA A 76 9.72 0.22 -8.54
N LYS A 77 9.55 0.40 -9.86
CA LYS A 77 8.29 0.88 -10.42
C LYS A 77 7.14 -0.07 -10.10
N THR A 78 7.31 -1.36 -10.35
CA THR A 78 6.27 -2.38 -10.15
C THR A 78 5.78 -2.44 -8.70
N LEU A 79 6.70 -2.38 -7.73
CA LEU A 79 6.38 -2.43 -6.30
C LEU A 79 5.72 -1.15 -5.76
N THR A 80 5.87 -0.01 -6.45
CA THR A 80 5.47 1.31 -5.91
C THR A 80 4.35 1.98 -6.70
N GLU A 81 4.06 1.53 -7.92
CA GLU A 81 3.10 2.21 -8.82
C GLU A 81 1.62 2.03 -8.43
N GLY A 82 1.34 1.30 -7.35
CA GLY A 82 -0.02 0.93 -6.96
C GLY A 82 -0.66 -0.07 -7.94
N ARG A 83 0.14 -1.03 -8.43
CA ARG A 83 -0.32 -2.16 -9.24
C ARG A 83 -1.26 -3.09 -8.47
N TRP A 84 -1.05 -3.19 -7.17
CA TRP A 84 -1.81 -4.02 -6.24
C TRP A 84 -2.38 -3.16 -5.10
N THR A 85 -3.33 -3.71 -4.36
CA THR A 85 -3.74 -3.17 -3.07
C THR A 85 -2.63 -3.36 -2.04
N HIS A 86 -2.62 -2.53 -1.00
CA HIS A 86 -1.55 -2.50 0.01
C HIS A 86 -1.33 -3.84 0.73
N ASP A 87 -2.37 -4.65 0.84
CA ASP A 87 -2.41 -5.95 1.51
C ASP A 87 -2.20 -7.15 0.57
N TYR A 88 -1.96 -6.92 -0.72
CA TYR A 88 -1.79 -8.00 -1.68
C TYR A 88 -0.55 -8.85 -1.34
N PRO A 89 -0.72 -10.16 -1.09
CA PRO A 89 0.39 -11.03 -0.78
C PRO A 89 1.17 -11.39 -2.04
N ILE A 90 2.42 -10.94 -2.13
CA ILE A 90 3.36 -11.33 -3.19
C ILE A 90 4.04 -12.62 -2.73
N SER A 91 3.65 -13.74 -3.31
CA SER A 91 4.21 -15.07 -3.03
C SER A 91 5.69 -15.17 -3.42
N VAL A 92 6.38 -16.20 -2.91
CA VAL A 92 7.77 -16.53 -3.31
C VAL A 92 7.90 -16.65 -4.84
N ASP A 93 6.95 -17.30 -5.49
CA ASP A 93 6.95 -17.50 -6.94
C ASP A 93 6.76 -16.19 -7.70
N GLU A 94 5.87 -15.32 -7.25
CA GLU A 94 5.71 -13.98 -7.83
C GLU A 94 6.96 -13.13 -7.61
N ALA A 95 7.56 -13.16 -6.42
CA ALA A 95 8.79 -12.45 -6.13
C ALA A 95 9.95 -12.90 -7.04
N LYS A 96 10.09 -14.21 -7.28
CA LYS A 96 11.04 -14.76 -8.26
C LYS A 96 10.72 -14.30 -9.69
N LYS A 97 9.45 -14.33 -10.10
CA LYS A 97 9.00 -13.84 -11.43
C LYS A 97 9.26 -12.35 -11.63
N LEU A 98 9.18 -11.55 -10.56
CA LEU A 98 9.56 -10.12 -10.58
C LEU A 98 11.08 -9.93 -10.77
N GLY A 99 11.88 -10.97 -10.56
CA GLY A 99 13.33 -10.92 -10.68
C GLY A 99 14.06 -10.62 -9.36
N LEU A 100 13.38 -10.76 -8.22
CA LEU A 100 14.02 -10.70 -6.91
C LEU A 100 14.82 -12.00 -6.67
N ASN A 101 15.99 -11.85 -6.06
CA ASN A 101 16.81 -13.00 -5.65
C ASN A 101 16.27 -13.57 -4.33
N VAL A 102 15.33 -14.50 -4.43
CA VAL A 102 14.65 -15.16 -3.30
C VAL A 102 15.11 -16.61 -3.14
N SER A 103 15.40 -17.00 -1.90
CA SER A 103 15.83 -18.33 -1.49
C SER A 103 14.91 -18.88 -0.39
N LEU A 104 14.72 -20.20 -0.36
CA LEU A 104 13.91 -20.90 0.65
C LEU A 104 14.75 -21.50 1.79
N ASN A 105 16.03 -21.11 1.88
CA ASN A 105 16.97 -21.67 2.84
C ASN A 105 16.84 -20.99 4.22
N LEU A 106 15.62 -20.96 4.78
CA LEU A 106 15.40 -20.44 6.13
C LEU A 106 15.98 -21.43 7.16
N PRO A 107 16.90 -21.00 8.06
CA PRO A 107 17.51 -21.91 9.03
C PRO A 107 16.51 -22.51 10.02
N GLU A 108 16.72 -23.76 10.42
CA GLU A 108 15.87 -24.45 11.41
C GLU A 108 15.74 -23.70 12.73
N GLU A 109 16.79 -23.01 13.15
CA GLU A 109 16.82 -22.22 14.38
C GLU A 109 15.77 -21.10 14.36
N VAL A 110 15.44 -20.57 13.18
CA VAL A 110 14.39 -19.54 13.04
C VAL A 110 13.02 -20.16 13.31
N TYR A 111 12.73 -21.35 12.80
CA TYR A 111 11.48 -22.06 13.11
C TYR A 111 11.39 -22.41 14.59
N LYS A 112 12.48 -22.96 15.17
CA LYS A 112 12.55 -23.25 16.62
C LYS A 112 12.31 -22.00 17.47
N MET A 113 12.80 -20.84 17.02
CA MET A 113 12.53 -19.57 17.67
C MET A 113 11.05 -19.16 17.54
N MET A 114 10.43 -19.33 16.37
CA MET A 114 9.01 -19.03 16.15
C MET A 114 8.10 -19.91 17.03
N ASP A 115 8.46 -21.19 17.23
CA ASP A 115 7.70 -22.12 18.09
C ASP A 115 7.64 -21.67 19.56
N LEU A 116 8.59 -20.86 20.02
CA LEU A 116 8.57 -20.26 21.37
C LEU A 116 7.54 -19.15 21.52
N TYR A 117 7.04 -18.60 20.40
CA TYR A 117 6.09 -17.49 20.36
C TYR A 117 4.90 -17.83 19.45
N PRO A 118 4.08 -18.83 19.84
CA PRO A 118 2.92 -19.19 19.05
C PRO A 118 2.02 -17.97 18.90
N GLN A 119 1.71 -17.62 17.64
CA GLN A 119 0.77 -16.55 17.38
C GLN A 119 -0.58 -16.94 17.99
N PRO A 120 -1.22 -16.07 18.79
CA PRO A 120 -2.56 -16.35 19.28
C PRO A 120 -3.43 -16.63 18.06
N SER A 121 -4.05 -17.81 18.02
CA SER A 121 -5.00 -18.16 16.96
C SER A 121 -5.97 -16.99 16.85
N GLN A 122 -6.02 -16.34 15.67
CA GLN A 122 -7.01 -15.30 15.42
C GLN A 122 -8.36 -15.85 15.87
N GLN A 123 -8.91 -15.33 16.96
CA GLN A 123 -10.32 -15.51 17.23
C GLN A 123 -11.01 -15.08 15.94
N LYS A 124 -11.79 -15.99 15.34
CA LYS A 124 -12.70 -15.65 14.23
C LYS A 124 -13.31 -14.30 14.56
N SER A 125 -13.10 -13.29 13.71
CA SER A 125 -13.53 -11.92 13.99
C SER A 125 -14.96 -11.92 14.55
N ALA A 126 -15.11 -11.57 15.84
CA ALA A 126 -16.41 -11.28 16.43
C ALA A 126 -16.96 -9.93 15.92
N VAL A 127 -16.16 -9.20 15.16
CA VAL A 127 -16.46 -7.87 14.66
C VAL A 127 -17.12 -7.98 13.29
N GLN A 128 -18.44 -7.89 13.27
CA GLN A 128 -19.22 -7.60 12.07
C GLN A 128 -18.91 -6.16 11.64
N TYR A 129 -18.19 -6.01 10.54
CA TYR A 129 -17.94 -4.71 9.92
C TYR A 129 -19.28 -4.16 9.41
N ILE A 130 -19.78 -3.09 10.05
CA ILE A 130 -20.90 -2.30 9.53
C ILE A 130 -20.28 -1.04 8.88
N PRO A 131 -20.21 -0.95 7.54
CA PRO A 131 -19.80 0.28 6.89
C PRO A 131 -20.95 1.28 7.01
N ILE A 132 -20.82 2.25 7.91
CA ILE A 132 -21.68 3.43 7.94
C ILE A 132 -20.80 4.66 7.72
N PRO A 133 -21.05 5.49 6.68
CA PRO A 133 -20.51 6.83 6.68
C PRO A 133 -21.26 7.68 7.71
N TYR A 134 -20.51 8.31 8.63
CA TYR A 134 -21.03 9.29 9.58
C TYR A 134 -21.55 10.52 8.80
N ARG A 135 -22.87 10.61 8.56
CA ARG A 135 -23.50 11.91 8.29
C ARG A 135 -23.54 12.67 9.61
N ARG A 136 -22.79 13.77 9.70
CA ARG A 136 -22.93 14.73 10.81
C ARG A 136 -24.40 15.19 10.89
N PRO A 137 -25.11 15.00 12.01
CA PRO A 137 -26.40 15.62 12.21
C PRO A 137 -26.14 17.10 12.51
N GLY A 138 -26.37 17.95 11.52
CA GLY A 138 -26.10 19.38 11.64
C GLY A 138 -26.32 20.13 10.33
N ASN A 139 -27.40 19.83 9.61
CA ASN A 139 -27.89 20.72 8.57
C ASN A 139 -29.42 20.79 8.65
N SER A 140 -29.92 21.32 9.77
CA SER A 140 -31.27 21.86 9.83
C SER A 140 -31.23 23.25 9.23
N HIS A 141 -31.60 23.36 7.95
CA HIS A 141 -32.08 24.63 7.41
C HIS A 141 -33.34 25.04 8.17
N SER A 142 -33.21 25.98 9.11
CA SER A 142 -34.33 26.70 9.69
C SER A 142 -34.69 27.87 8.77
N SER A 143 -35.51 27.60 7.75
CA SER A 143 -36.30 28.64 7.09
C SER A 143 -37.43 29.07 8.03
N ASN A 144 -37.10 29.91 9.01
CA ASN A 144 -38.08 30.58 9.84
C ASN A 144 -38.71 31.75 9.05
N ARG A 145 -39.99 31.57 8.70
CA ARG A 145 -40.93 32.67 8.44
C ARG A 145 -40.86 33.68 9.57
N ILE A 146 -40.81 34.97 9.22
CA ILE A 146 -41.33 36.03 10.09
C ILE A 146 -42.19 36.97 9.24
N LYS A 147 -43.48 36.94 9.61
CA LYS A 147 -44.59 37.91 9.45
C LYS A 147 -44.86 38.52 8.09
#